data_AF-A0A855XJ73-F1
#
_entry.id   AF-A0A855XJ73-F1
#
_cell.length_a   1.000
_cell.length_b   1.000
_cell.length_c   1.000
_cell.angle_alpha   90.00
_cell.angle_beta   90.00
_cell.angle_gamma   90.00
#
_symmetry.space_group_name_H-M   'P 1'
#
loop_
_entity.id
_entity.type
_entity.pdbx_description
1 polymer ?
#
loop_
_entity_poly.entity_id
_entity_poly.type
_entity_poly.pdbx_seq_one_letter_code
_entity_poly.pdbx_strand_id
1 'polypeptide(L)'
;MTQPILNQASNYDAKNSYTFTFTYLGAEHTTTNTLSIREDGPGTKPVYEKDQVSLDKNHILPATTLNNGTAYLAKVRVKLKDGYSEWSP
;
A
#
# COMPACT_ATOMS: atom_id res chain seq x y z
N MET A 1 18.54 2.25 -6.11
CA MET A 1 17.58 1.45 -5.33
C MET A 1 16.63 2.40 -4.64
N THR A 2 15.44 2.62 -5.20
CA THR A 2 14.42 3.55 -4.68
C THR A 2 13.14 2.77 -4.38
N GLN A 3 13.24 1.72 -3.56
CA GLN A 3 12.09 0.88 -3.16
C GLN A 3 11.53 1.41 -1.82
N PRO A 4 10.22 1.66 -1.71
CA PRO A 4 9.62 1.99 -0.43
C PRO A 4 9.55 0.76 0.49
N ILE A 5 9.49 1.00 1.78
CA ILE A 5 9.30 -0.03 2.81
C ILE A 5 7.93 0.21 3.43
N LEU A 6 7.01 -0.73 3.20
CA LEU A 6 5.69 -0.71 3.86
C LEU A 6 5.87 -1.10 5.33
N ASN A 7 5.36 -0.28 6.24
CA ASN A 7 5.37 -0.65 7.65
C ASN A 7 4.37 -1.78 7.89
N GLN A 8 4.70 -2.69 8.81
CA GLN A 8 3.83 -3.80 9.15
C GLN A 8 2.46 -3.26 9.62
N ALA A 9 1.40 -3.72 8.95
CA ALA A 9 0.04 -3.39 9.37
C ALA A 9 -0.35 -4.22 10.60
N SER A 10 -0.87 -3.55 11.62
CA SER A 10 -1.50 -4.24 12.75
C SER A 10 -2.86 -4.77 12.33
N ASN A 11 -3.34 -5.82 13.00
CA ASN A 11 -4.71 -6.29 12.80
C ASN A 11 -5.70 -5.17 13.16
N TYR A 12 -6.72 -4.99 12.32
CA TYR A 12 -7.76 -3.98 12.49
C TYR A 12 -9.12 -4.52 12.05
N ASP A 13 -10.20 -3.88 12.48
CA ASP A 13 -11.55 -4.19 11.99
C ASP A 13 -11.75 -3.59 10.60
N ALA A 14 -11.93 -4.45 9.59
CA ALA A 14 -12.12 -4.05 8.20
C ALA A 14 -13.40 -3.24 7.95
N LYS A 15 -14.31 -3.14 8.93
CA LYS A 15 -15.43 -2.19 8.89
C LYS A 15 -14.98 -0.73 9.06
N ASN A 16 -13.77 -0.49 9.55
CA ASN A 16 -13.17 0.82 9.68
C ASN A 16 -12.13 1.06 8.58
N SER A 17 -11.85 2.33 8.28
CA SER A 17 -10.71 2.68 7.44
C SER A 17 -9.40 2.37 8.16
N TYR A 18 -8.36 2.11 7.37
CA TYR A 18 -7.02 1.84 7.91
C TYR A 18 -5.97 2.65 7.17
N THR A 19 -5.02 3.21 7.92
CA THR A 19 -3.93 4.02 7.36
C THR A 19 -2.68 3.17 7.29
N PHE A 20 -2.29 2.80 6.07
CA PHE A 20 -0.99 2.24 5.80
C PHE A 20 0.05 3.35 5.77
N THR A 21 1.19 3.12 6.40
CA THR A 21 2.32 4.07 6.38
C THR A 21 3.53 3.37 5.79
N PHE A 22 4.38 4.14 5.11
CA PHE A 22 5.57 3.60 4.49
C PHE A 22 6.73 4.58 4.56
N THR A 23 7.93 4.04 4.52
CA THR A 23 9.16 4.83 4.42
C THR A 23 9.63 4.83 2.97
N TYR A 24 9.95 6.02 2.45
CA TYR A 24 10.58 6.19 1.16
C TYR A 24 11.72 7.20 1.28
N LEU A 25 12.92 6.78 0.89
CA LEU A 25 14.18 7.53 0.99
C LEU A 25 14.75 7.88 -0.39
N GLY A 26 13.96 7.76 -1.46
CA GLY A 26 14.39 8.22 -2.78
C GLY A 26 14.60 9.73 -2.82
N ALA A 27 15.48 10.17 -3.72
CA ALA A 27 15.78 11.59 -3.91
C ALA A 27 14.62 12.32 -4.60
N GLU A 28 13.75 11.59 -5.31
CA GLU A 28 12.56 12.17 -5.91
C GLU A 28 11.53 12.55 -4.83
N HIS A 29 11.12 13.82 -4.85
CA HIS A 29 9.97 14.30 -4.08
C HIS A 29 8.67 13.78 -4.71
N THR A 30 8.38 12.50 -4.49
CA THR A 30 7.11 11.88 -4.88
C THR A 30 6.06 12.03 -3.78
N THR A 31 4.85 12.36 -4.21
CA THR A 31 3.68 12.51 -3.36
C THR A 31 2.60 11.50 -3.70
N THR A 32 2.77 10.73 -4.77
CA THR A 32 1.77 9.74 -5.21
C THR A 32 2.29 8.35 -4.92
N ASN A 33 1.46 7.54 -4.27
CA ASN A 33 1.76 6.16 -3.95
C ASN A 33 0.61 5.23 -4.40
N THR A 34 0.97 4.01 -4.80
CA THR A 34 0.02 2.95 -5.13
C THR A 34 0.07 1.90 -4.03
N LEU A 35 -1.07 1.56 -3.44
CA LEU A 35 -1.21 0.42 -2.54
C LEU A 35 -1.94 -0.71 -3.28
N SER A 36 -1.37 -1.91 -3.24
CA SER A 36 -1.95 -3.13 -3.79
C SER A 36 -2.13 -4.15 -2.67
N ILE A 37 -3.34 -4.69 -2.52
CA ILE A 37 -3.70 -5.68 -1.49
C ILE A 37 -4.35 -6.87 -2.18
N ARG A 38 -3.92 -8.07 -1.82
CA ARG A 38 -4.50 -9.34 -2.27
C ARG A 38 -4.65 -10.30 -1.10
N GLU A 39 -5.54 -11.28 -1.22
CA GLU A 39 -5.65 -12.36 -0.25
C GLU A 39 -4.35 -13.19 -0.21
N ASP A 40 -4.00 -13.70 0.97
CA ASP A 40 -2.82 -14.55 1.15
C ASP A 40 -3.09 -15.97 0.62
N GLY A 41 -2.97 -16.10 -0.71
CA GLY A 41 -3.14 -17.36 -1.41
C GLY A 41 -2.34 -17.39 -2.72
N PRO A 42 -2.08 -18.59 -3.25
CA PRO A 42 -1.37 -18.75 -4.51
C PRO A 42 -2.20 -18.20 -5.68
N GLY A 43 -1.60 -17.34 -6.50
CA GLY A 43 -2.24 -16.79 -7.70
C GLY A 43 -3.41 -15.84 -7.46
N THR A 44 -3.62 -15.38 -6.22
CA THR A 44 -4.68 -14.41 -5.90
C THR A 44 -4.42 -13.09 -6.61
N LYS A 45 -5.51 -12.49 -7.12
CA LYS A 45 -5.47 -11.17 -7.75
C LYS A 45 -5.66 -10.08 -6.67
N PRO A 46 -5.19 -8.85 -6.92
CA PRO A 46 -5.48 -7.73 -6.03
C PRO A 46 -6.98 -7.51 -5.87
N VAL A 47 -7.44 -7.46 -4.61
CA VAL A 47 -8.80 -7.02 -4.25
C VAL A 47 -8.87 -5.50 -4.14
N TYR A 48 -7.71 -4.86 -3.98
CA TYR A 48 -7.55 -3.42 -3.98
C TYR A 48 -6.24 -3.06 -4.68
N GLU A 49 -6.29 -2.13 -5.62
CA GLU A 49 -5.10 -1.50 -6.19
C GLU A 49 -5.45 -0.08 -6.62
N LYS A 50 -4.97 0.92 -5.86
CA LYS A 50 -5.27 2.33 -6.14
C LYS A 50 -4.09 3.23 -5.85
N ASP A 51 -4.07 4.35 -6.57
CA ASP A 51 -3.19 5.47 -6.31
C ASP A 51 -3.83 6.43 -5.30
N GLN A 52 -3.00 7.01 -4.43
CA GLN A 52 -3.37 8.11 -3.55
C GLN A 52 -2.24 9.14 -3.50
N VAL A 53 -2.61 10.43 -3.46
CA VAL A 53 -1.67 11.51 -3.18
C VAL A 53 -1.60 11.72 -1.66
N SER A 54 -0.39 11.69 -1.11
CA SER A 54 -0.11 11.90 0.31
C SER A 54 1.30 12.44 0.51
N LEU A 55 1.41 13.57 1.22
CA LEU A 55 2.70 14.13 1.66
C LEU A 55 3.26 13.41 2.88
N ASP A 56 2.37 12.83 3.68
CA ASP A 56 2.69 12.17 4.96
C ASP A 56 3.16 10.72 4.78
N LYS A 57 3.41 10.30 3.53
CA LYS A 57 3.82 8.92 3.17
C LYS A 57 2.85 7.88 3.73
N ASN A 58 1.56 8.14 3.54
CA ASN A 58 0.48 7.24 3.94
C ASN A 58 -0.46 6.91 2.78
N HIS A 59 -1.22 5.83 2.95
CA HIS A 59 -2.28 5.40 2.08
C HIS A 59 -3.49 5.00 2.93
N ILE A 60 -4.64 5.60 2.67
CA ILE A 60 -5.85 5.34 3.46
C ILE A 60 -6.65 4.30 2.70
N LEU A 61 -6.71 3.10 3.25
CA LEU A 61 -7.62 2.08 2.77
C LEU A 61 -9.03 2.40 3.28
N PRO A 62 -10.02 2.59 2.38
CA PRO A 62 -11.39 2.86 2.81
C PRO A 62 -11.98 1.71 3.64
N ALA A 63 -12.91 2.06 4.53
CA ALA A 63 -13.70 1.08 5.28
C ALA A 63 -14.38 0.08 4.34
N THR A 64 -14.61 -1.15 4.82
CA THR A 64 -15.31 -2.23 4.11
C THR A 64 -14.65 -2.69 2.80
N THR A 65 -13.39 -2.31 2.57
CA THR A 65 -12.63 -2.77 1.40
C THR A 65 -12.18 -4.23 1.54
N LEU A 66 -11.87 -4.66 2.76
CA LEU A 66 -11.44 -6.04 3.08
C LEU A 66 -12.50 -6.73 3.95
N ASN A 67 -12.33 -8.04 4.13
CA ASN A 67 -13.18 -8.86 4.99
C ASN A 67 -12.46 -9.24 6.28
N ASN A 68 -13.17 -9.19 7.41
CA ASN A 68 -12.64 -9.68 8.68
C ASN A 68 -12.42 -11.20 8.65
N GLY A 69 -11.34 -11.66 9.29
CA GLY A 69 -10.99 -13.08 9.35
C GLY A 69 -10.20 -13.61 8.16
N THR A 70 -9.94 -12.79 7.14
CA THR A 70 -9.12 -13.14 5.99
C THR A 70 -7.71 -12.56 6.13
N ALA A 71 -6.70 -13.36 5.80
CA ALA A 71 -5.30 -12.90 5.73
C ALA A 71 -5.03 -12.23 4.38
N TYR A 72 -4.32 -11.11 4.42
CA TYR A 72 -4.00 -10.31 3.23
C TYR A 72 -2.52 -9.97 3.18
N LEU A 73 -2.01 -9.88 1.95
CA LEU A 73 -0.70 -9.36 1.65
C LEU A 73 -0.85 -7.99 1.00
N ALA A 74 -0.12 -7.01 1.52
CA ALA A 74 -0.11 -5.64 1.04
C ALA A 74 1.29 -5.25 0.57
N LYS A 75 1.36 -4.45 -0.48
CA LYS A 75 2.60 -3.86 -0.98
C LYS A 75 2.34 -2.46 -1.50
N VAL A 76 3.34 -1.60 -1.38
CA VAL A 76 3.25 -0.20 -1.82
C VAL A 76 4.36 0.10 -2.83
N ARG A 77 4.09 1.00 -3.76
CA ARG A 77 5.10 1.64 -4.62
C ARG A 77 4.82 3.13 -4.71
N VAL A 78 5.80 3.90 -5.14
CA VAL A 78 5.64 5.33 -5.35
C VAL A 78 5.75 5.67 -6.84
N LYS A 79 5.07 6.74 -7.26
CA LYS A 79 5.15 7.23 -8.64
C LYS A 79 6.38 8.10 -8.81
N LEU A 80 7.23 7.76 -9.75
CA LEU A 80 8.44 8.52 -10.10
C LEU A 80 8.16 9.40 -11.32
N LYS A 81 9.12 10.26 -11.67
CA LYS A 81 9.02 11.12 -12.86
C LYS A 81 8.81 10.30 -14.15
N ASP A 82 9.50 9.17 -14.25
CA ASP A 82 9.54 8.32 -15.45
C ASP A 82 8.86 6.94 -15.24
N GLY A 83 7.99 6.81 -14.23
CA GLY A 83 7.27 5.55 -13.99
C GLY A 83 6.91 5.31 -12.53
N TYR A 84 7.20 4.11 -12.03
CA TYR A 84 6.99 3.72 -10.64
C TYR A 84 8.26 3.13 -10.06
N SER A 85 8.41 3.20 -8.75
CA SER A 85 9.38 2.37 -8.05
C SER A 85 9.00 0.89 -8.17
N GLU A 86 9.96 0.04 -7.84
CA GLU A 86 9.66 -1.33 -7.45
C GLU A 86 8.66 -1.34 -6.27
N TRP A 87 7.91 -2.44 -6.18
CA TRP A 87 7.02 -2.70 -5.04
C TRP A 87 7.83 -2.92 -3.78
N SER A 88 7.31 -2.51 -2.62
CA SER A 88 7.88 -2.88 -1.31
C SER A 88 7.99 -4.40 -1.16
N PRO A 89 8.98 -4.88 -0.39
CA PRO A 89 9.06 -6.29 -0.04
C PRO A 89 7.85 -6.74 0.78
#